data_AF-A0A017SZA5-F1
#
_entry.id   AF-A0A017SZA5-F1
#
_cell.length_a   1.000
_cell.length_b   1.000
_cell.length_c   1.000
_cell.angle_alpha   90.00
_cell.angle_beta   90.00
_cell.angle_gamma   90.00
#
_symmetry.space_group_name_H-M   'P 1'
#
loop_
_entity.id
_entity.type
_entity.pdbx_description
1 polymer ?
#
loop_
_entity_poly.entity_id
_entity_poly.type
_entity_poly.pdbx_seq_one_letter_code
_entity_poly.pdbx_strand_id
1 'polypeptide(L)'
;MQKSIEIAIDHGKYYYEVGLLVPFIVNGARTVTLTPLSATGGERRISVVEDSVVRPALALSLFPWGRRQARVSAWGPFRCGDLFGVQLGVDLDLGDPFNRIYVGGVLEPVAGLSVNLGLAMVKGQFVPSGYAAGTVLSVEDTFTPDTRYMPRLYLGATVTTDVLTTIKGAAAEVRTSAGR
;
A
#
# COMPACT_ATOMS: atom_id res chain seq x y z
N MET A 1 -0.60 -12.71 -42.51
CA MET A 1 -0.30 -13.79 -41.55
C MET A 1 0.26 -13.15 -40.29
N GLN A 2 -0.50 -13.18 -39.20
CA GLN A 2 -0.11 -12.59 -37.91
C GLN A 2 0.73 -13.63 -37.15
N LYS A 3 2.01 -13.32 -36.91
CA LYS A 3 2.97 -14.25 -36.28
C LYS A 3 2.67 -14.31 -34.78
N SER A 4 2.03 -15.38 -34.32
CA SER A 4 1.85 -15.65 -32.89
C SER A 4 3.20 -16.07 -32.30
N ILE A 5 3.76 -15.23 -31.44
CA ILE A 5 4.93 -15.58 -30.65
C ILE A 5 4.44 -16.51 -29.54
N GLU A 6 4.64 -17.82 -29.70
CA GLU A 6 4.44 -18.79 -28.62
C GLU A 6 5.67 -18.77 -27.72
N ILE A 7 5.51 -18.11 -26.58
CA ILE A 7 6.50 -18.09 -25.50
C ILE A 7 6.31 -19.37 -24.69
N ALA A 8 7.38 -20.12 -24.43
CA ALA A 8 7.35 -21.29 -23.57
C ALA A 8 6.87 -20.87 -22.17
N ILE A 9 5.64 -21.23 -21.83
CA ILE A 9 5.02 -20.93 -20.54
C ILE A 9 5.47 -22.01 -19.55
N ASP A 10 6.25 -21.60 -18.54
CA ASP A 10 6.46 -22.43 -17.36
C ASP A 10 5.11 -22.60 -16.64
N HIS A 11 4.71 -23.84 -16.38
CA HIS A 11 3.37 -24.20 -15.90
C HIS A 11 3.26 -24.09 -14.36
N GLY A 12 4.14 -23.32 -13.72
CA GLY A 12 4.09 -23.07 -12.28
C GLY A 12 2.94 -22.15 -11.89
N LYS A 13 2.20 -22.54 -10.84
CA LYS A 13 1.29 -21.66 -10.10
C LYS A 13 1.85 -21.37 -8.72
N TYR A 14 1.71 -20.13 -8.27
CA TYR A 14 1.87 -19.77 -6.86
C TYR A 14 0.54 -19.31 -6.27
N TYR A 15 0.39 -19.45 -4.96
CA TYR A 15 -0.84 -19.11 -4.23
C TYR A 15 -0.63 -17.99 -3.23
N TYR A 16 0.62 -17.64 -2.96
CA TYR A 16 0.97 -16.56 -2.06
C TYR A 16 2.28 -15.91 -2.48
N GLU A 17 2.46 -14.67 -2.05
CA GLU A 17 3.65 -13.90 -2.33
C GLU A 17 3.89 -12.88 -1.21
N VAL A 18 5.16 -12.66 -0.86
CA VAL A 18 5.56 -11.62 0.08
C VAL A 18 6.31 -10.54 -0.69
N GLY A 19 5.89 -9.29 -0.51
CA GLY A 19 6.40 -8.17 -1.30
C GLY A 19 6.50 -6.87 -0.51
N LEU A 20 7.13 -5.90 -1.15
CA LEU A 20 7.16 -4.52 -0.67
C LEU A 20 5.95 -3.78 -1.25
N LEU A 21 5.03 -3.38 -0.40
CA LEU A 21 3.90 -2.53 -0.72
C LEU A 21 4.31 -1.06 -0.59
N VAL A 22 3.98 -0.25 -1.59
CA VAL A 22 4.07 1.21 -1.56
C VAL A 22 2.63 1.77 -1.60
N PRO A 23 2.00 2.01 -0.44
CA PRO A 23 0.64 2.51 -0.35
C PRO A 23 0.63 4.04 -0.30
N PHE A 24 -0.24 4.65 -1.10
CA PHE A 24 -0.68 6.03 -0.97
C PHE A 24 -1.98 6.04 -0.18
N ILE A 25 -1.94 6.58 1.04
CA ILE A 25 -3.10 6.66 1.93
C ILE A 25 -3.66 8.08 1.88
N VAL A 26 -4.91 8.21 1.44
CA VAL A 26 -5.62 9.48 1.41
C VAL A 26 -5.97 9.90 2.84
N ASN A 27 -5.59 11.12 3.24
CA ASN A 27 -5.73 11.63 4.61
C ASN A 27 -5.15 10.66 5.66
N GLY A 28 -4.02 10.03 5.31
CA GLY A 28 -3.42 8.93 6.04
C GLY A 28 -2.86 9.28 7.42
N ALA A 29 -2.41 10.50 7.65
CA ALA A 29 -2.02 10.98 8.97
C ALA A 29 -3.09 11.92 9.50
N ARG A 30 -3.52 11.71 10.75
CA ARG A 30 -4.30 12.69 11.51
C ARG A 30 -3.55 13.00 12.80
N THR A 31 -3.11 14.24 12.95
CA THR A 31 -2.38 14.71 14.13
C THR A 31 -3.12 15.88 14.77
N VAL A 32 -3.06 15.93 16.10
CA VAL A 32 -3.59 17.05 16.87
C VAL A 32 -2.40 17.86 17.35
N THR A 33 -2.29 19.10 16.89
CA THR A 33 -1.20 20.01 17.21
C THR A 33 -1.71 21.18 18.04
N LEU A 34 -0.84 21.73 18.88
CA LEU A 34 -1.11 22.93 19.65
C LEU A 34 -0.41 24.11 18.97
N THR A 35 -1.18 24.98 18.33
CA THR A 35 -0.67 26.15 17.63
C THR A 35 -0.66 27.36 18.57
N PRO A 36 0.48 28.04 18.80
CA PRO A 36 0.51 29.24 19.62
C PRO A 36 -0.28 30.37 18.96
N LEU A 37 -1.09 31.10 19.74
CA LEU A 37 -1.92 32.20 19.24
C LEU A 37 -1.19 33.55 19.17
N SER A 38 -0.12 33.71 19.94
CA SER A 38 0.75 34.88 19.91
C SER A 38 2.20 34.46 20.18
N ALA A 39 3.16 35.19 19.60
CA ALA A 39 4.58 34.98 19.88
C ALA A 39 4.97 35.31 21.34
N THR A 40 4.13 36.07 22.05
CA THR A 40 4.38 36.57 23.42
C THR A 40 3.35 36.10 24.45
N GLY A 41 2.27 35.43 24.02
CA GLY A 41 1.21 34.92 24.89
C GLY A 41 1.19 33.41 24.90
N GLY A 42 1.09 32.80 26.09
CA GLY A 42 1.20 31.35 26.24
C GLY A 42 -0.07 30.55 25.86
N GLU A 43 -1.10 31.22 25.37
CA GLU A 43 -2.32 30.58 24.86
C GLU A 43 -2.05 29.75 23.62
N ARG A 44 -2.65 28.56 23.57
CA ARG A 44 -2.48 27.59 22.47
C ARG A 44 -3.83 27.18 21.93
N ARG A 45 -3.98 27.15 20.61
CA ARG A 45 -5.17 26.62 19.94
C ARG A 45 -4.96 25.17 19.56
N ILE A 46 -5.98 24.34 19.79
CA ILE A 46 -6.03 22.97 19.27
C ILE A 46 -6.28 23.02 17.76
N SER A 47 -5.37 22.45 16.99
CA SER A 47 -5.45 22.32 15.54
C SER A 47 -5.43 20.85 15.15
N VAL A 48 -6.23 20.46 14.15
CA VAL A 48 -6.24 19.10 13.59
C VAL A 48 -5.68 19.20 12.19
N VAL A 49 -4.64 18.42 11.91
CA VAL A 49 -4.00 18.37 10.60
C VAL A 49 -4.20 16.97 10.02
N GLU A 50 -4.63 16.92 8.76
CA GLU A 50 -4.72 15.68 7.99
C GLU A 50 -3.82 15.74 6.77
N ASP A 51 -2.89 14.79 6.65
CA ASP A 51 -1.95 14.73 5.54
C ASP A 51 -2.04 13.37 4.82
N SER A 52 -1.86 13.38 3.51
CA SER A 52 -1.68 12.14 2.75
C SER A 52 -0.28 11.59 2.94
N VAL A 53 -0.15 10.26 3.01
CA VAL A 53 1.12 9.62 3.39
C VAL A 53 1.45 8.49 2.43
N VAL A 54 2.74 8.41 2.06
CA VAL A 54 3.34 7.25 1.39
C VAL A 54 4.37 6.64 2.34
N ARG A 55 4.09 5.43 2.84
CA ARG A 55 4.99 4.71 3.74
C ARG A 55 5.10 3.24 3.32
N PRO A 56 6.31 2.76 2.96
CA PRO A 56 6.50 1.37 2.56
C PRO A 56 6.02 0.39 3.63
N ALA A 57 5.51 -0.74 3.18
CA ALA A 57 4.93 -1.78 4.02
C ALA A 57 5.36 -3.16 3.52
N LEU A 58 5.40 -4.14 4.41
CA LEU A 58 5.48 -5.54 4.01
C LEU A 58 4.07 -6.05 3.75
N ALA A 59 3.89 -6.75 2.64
CA ALA A 59 2.59 -7.28 2.24
C ALA A 59 2.68 -8.77 1.90
N LEU A 60 1.72 -9.53 2.41
CA LEU A 60 1.40 -10.89 2.00
C LEU A 60 0.20 -10.83 1.06
N SER A 61 0.41 -11.21 -0.19
CA SER A 61 -0.65 -11.38 -1.19
C SER A 61 -1.03 -12.85 -1.29
N LEU A 62 -2.32 -13.16 -1.36
CA LEU A 62 -2.88 -14.50 -1.53
C LEU A 62 -3.73 -14.56 -2.78
N PHE A 63 -3.53 -15.59 -3.59
CA PHE A 63 -4.23 -15.83 -4.87
C PHE A 63 -5.03 -17.12 -4.79
N PRO A 64 -6.33 -17.08 -4.40
CA PRO A 64 -7.13 -18.28 -4.12
C PRO A 64 -7.25 -19.25 -5.32
N TRP A 65 -7.20 -18.72 -6.55
CA TRP A 65 -7.29 -19.51 -7.78
C TRP A 65 -5.93 -19.93 -8.35
N GLY A 66 -4.84 -19.55 -7.66
CA GLY A 66 -3.46 -19.73 -8.07
C GLY A 66 -3.07 -18.81 -9.24
N ARG A 67 -2.01 -18.04 -9.05
CA ARG A 67 -1.44 -17.12 -10.04
C ARG A 67 -0.41 -17.85 -10.90
N ARG A 68 -0.49 -17.68 -12.22
CA ARG A 68 0.47 -18.29 -13.16
C ARG A 68 1.79 -17.52 -13.13
N GLN A 69 2.92 -18.23 -13.13
CA GLN A 69 4.26 -17.63 -13.29
C GLN A 69 4.55 -17.16 -14.74
N ALA A 70 3.63 -17.41 -15.66
CA ALA A 70 3.78 -17.11 -17.08
C ALA A 70 3.87 -15.60 -17.38
N ARG A 71 4.78 -15.25 -18.31
CA ARG A 71 4.83 -13.91 -18.93
C ARG A 71 3.53 -13.60 -19.66
N VAL A 72 3.06 -12.39 -19.49
CA VAL A 72 1.78 -11.90 -19.98
C VAL A 72 1.77 -11.88 -21.50
N SER A 73 0.88 -12.66 -22.11
CA SER A 73 0.16 -12.19 -23.30
C SER A 73 -1.16 -11.62 -22.79
N ALA A 74 -1.33 -10.31 -22.93
CA ALA A 74 -2.52 -9.60 -22.47
C ALA A 74 -3.79 -9.93 -23.29
N TRP A 75 -3.79 -11.03 -24.08
CA TRP A 75 -4.80 -11.37 -25.09
C TRP A 75 -5.02 -12.89 -25.30
N GLY A 76 -4.48 -13.77 -24.44
CA GLY A 76 -4.77 -15.21 -24.48
C GLY A 76 -6.12 -15.58 -23.84
N PRO A 77 -6.60 -16.84 -23.89
CA PRO A 77 -7.85 -17.24 -23.22
C PRO A 77 -7.72 -17.08 -21.69
N PHE A 78 -8.12 -15.90 -21.22
CA PHE A 78 -8.05 -15.43 -19.83
C PHE A 78 -8.94 -16.27 -18.92
N ARG A 79 -8.40 -16.67 -17.77
CA ARG A 79 -9.23 -16.96 -16.59
C ARG A 79 -9.01 -15.79 -15.64
N CYS A 80 -9.79 -14.70 -15.77
CA CYS A 80 -9.59 -13.45 -15.04
C CYS A 80 -9.34 -13.62 -13.52
N GLY A 81 -9.88 -14.67 -12.91
CA GLY A 81 -9.67 -14.99 -11.49
C GLY A 81 -8.23 -15.30 -11.09
N ASP A 82 -7.33 -15.64 -12.01
CA ASP A 82 -5.91 -15.85 -11.67
C ASP A 82 -5.12 -14.55 -11.48
N LEU A 83 -5.67 -13.38 -11.84
CA LEU A 83 -5.05 -12.07 -11.64
C LEU A 83 -5.42 -11.41 -10.31
N PHE A 84 -6.49 -11.88 -9.68
CA PHE A 84 -7.05 -11.28 -8.48
C PHE A 84 -6.56 -12.03 -7.23
N GLY A 85 -6.16 -11.25 -6.24
CA GLY A 85 -5.79 -11.74 -4.93
C GLY A 85 -6.32 -10.87 -3.82
N VAL A 86 -6.07 -11.29 -2.59
CA VAL A 86 -6.28 -10.49 -1.38
C VAL A 86 -4.93 -10.22 -0.74
N GLN A 87 -4.81 -9.08 -0.07
CA GLN A 87 -3.58 -8.63 0.56
C GLN A 87 -3.80 -8.32 2.03
N LEU A 88 -2.81 -8.70 2.84
CA LEU A 88 -2.62 -8.24 4.20
C LEU A 88 -1.22 -7.63 4.30
N GLY A 89 -1.11 -6.44 4.88
CA GLY A 89 0.18 -5.78 5.06
C GLY A 89 0.33 -5.10 6.40
N VAL A 90 1.58 -4.87 6.79
CA VAL A 90 1.99 -4.18 8.01
C VAL A 90 3.08 -3.17 7.69
N ASP A 91 3.24 -2.17 8.55
CA ASP A 91 4.28 -1.15 8.38
C ASP A 91 5.68 -1.79 8.31
N LEU A 92 6.57 -1.20 7.51
CA LEU A 92 7.97 -1.63 7.44
C LEU A 92 8.74 -1.23 8.71
N ASP A 93 8.24 -0.24 9.44
CA ASP A 93 8.75 0.12 10.77
C ASP A 93 8.43 -1.00 11.79
N LEU A 94 9.40 -1.88 12.00
CA LEU A 94 9.28 -3.03 12.90
C LEU A 94 9.25 -2.65 14.39
N GLY A 95 9.51 -1.39 14.75
CA GLY A 95 9.33 -0.92 16.12
C GLY A 95 7.86 -0.90 16.52
N ASP A 96 6.99 -0.48 15.59
CA ASP A 96 5.53 -0.45 15.76
C ASP A 96 4.80 -0.91 14.47
N PRO A 97 4.93 -2.18 14.08
CA PRO A 97 4.45 -2.67 12.78
C PRO A 97 2.92 -2.56 12.65
N PHE A 98 2.21 -2.57 13.78
CA PHE A 98 0.75 -2.46 13.85
C PHE A 98 0.24 -1.02 13.93
N ASN A 99 1.11 0.00 13.81
CA ASN A 99 0.64 1.37 13.63
C ASN A 99 -0.16 1.54 12.33
N ARG A 100 0.12 0.70 11.32
CA ARG A 100 -0.59 0.65 10.05
C ARG A 100 -0.80 -0.79 9.63
N ILE A 101 -2.06 -1.17 9.45
CA ILE A 101 -2.44 -2.49 8.93
C ILE A 101 -3.18 -2.28 7.61
N TYR A 102 -2.77 -2.96 6.56
CA TYR A 102 -3.36 -2.86 5.23
C TYR A 102 -4.13 -4.13 4.91
N VAL A 103 -5.37 -3.99 4.44
CA VAL A 103 -6.16 -5.08 3.90
C VAL A 103 -6.77 -4.63 2.59
N GLY A 104 -6.65 -5.43 1.53
CA GLY A 104 -7.13 -5.01 0.22
C GLY A 104 -7.23 -6.12 -0.81
N GLY A 105 -7.68 -5.73 -1.99
CA GLY A 105 -7.60 -6.53 -3.20
C GLY A 105 -6.30 -6.26 -3.95
N VAL A 106 -5.81 -7.29 -4.61
CA VAL A 106 -4.64 -7.27 -5.48
C VAL A 106 -5.10 -7.53 -6.90
N LEU A 107 -4.64 -6.72 -7.83
CA LEU A 107 -4.66 -7.02 -9.25
C LEU A 107 -3.22 -7.13 -9.72
N GLU A 108 -2.80 -8.32 -10.12
CA GLU A 108 -1.42 -8.55 -10.56
C GLU A 108 -1.36 -8.78 -12.07
N PRO A 109 -1.27 -7.70 -12.88
CA PRO A 109 -1.20 -7.83 -14.34
C PRO A 109 0.07 -8.55 -14.79
N VAL A 110 1.20 -8.34 -14.10
CA VAL A 110 2.52 -8.90 -14.43
C VAL A 110 3.06 -9.61 -13.19
N ALA A 111 3.60 -10.82 -13.35
CA ALA A 111 4.16 -11.59 -12.23
C ALA A 111 5.15 -10.74 -11.40
N GLY A 112 4.88 -10.61 -10.10
CA GLY A 112 5.63 -9.82 -9.14
C GLY A 112 5.36 -8.31 -9.12
N LEU A 113 4.52 -7.78 -10.01
CA LEU A 113 4.09 -6.38 -10.00
C LEU A 113 2.57 -6.30 -9.94
N SER A 114 2.06 -5.81 -8.81
CA SER A 114 0.62 -5.64 -8.60
C SER A 114 0.21 -4.20 -8.34
N VAL A 115 -1.06 -3.93 -8.63
CA VAL A 115 -1.79 -2.75 -8.17
C VAL A 115 -2.76 -3.20 -7.08
N ASN A 116 -2.85 -2.42 -6.01
CA ASN A 116 -3.61 -2.77 -4.82
C ASN A 116 -4.58 -1.63 -4.47
N LEU A 117 -5.76 -2.01 -3.98
CA LEU A 117 -6.77 -1.10 -3.45
C LEU A 117 -7.33 -1.71 -2.17
N GLY A 118 -7.46 -0.91 -1.12
CA GLY A 118 -8.00 -1.41 0.13
C GLY A 118 -8.15 -0.39 1.24
N LEU A 119 -8.23 -0.90 2.46
CA LEU A 119 -8.31 -0.16 3.70
C LEU A 119 -6.99 -0.26 4.46
N ALA A 120 -6.49 0.89 4.89
CA ALA A 120 -5.41 1.04 5.83
C ALA A 120 -6.02 1.42 7.20
N MET A 121 -5.83 0.58 8.20
CA MET A 121 -6.12 0.90 9.59
C MET A 121 -4.90 1.64 10.15
N VAL A 122 -5.00 2.96 10.28
CA VAL A 122 -3.91 3.82 10.73
C VAL A 122 -4.21 4.38 12.12
N LYS A 123 -3.26 4.35 13.04
CA LYS A 123 -3.39 5.06 14.31
C LYS A 123 -3.30 6.57 14.07
N GLY A 124 -4.34 7.30 14.47
CA GLY A 124 -4.42 8.76 14.40
C GLY A 124 -4.74 9.38 15.77
N GLN A 125 -4.49 10.67 15.89
CA GLN A 125 -4.77 11.45 17.10
C GLN A 125 -6.13 12.14 17.03
N PHE A 126 -6.84 12.13 18.14
CA PHE A 126 -8.17 12.69 18.31
C PHE A 126 -8.21 13.64 19.50
N VAL A 127 -9.07 14.64 19.41
CA VAL A 127 -9.33 15.55 20.52
C VAL A 127 -10.15 14.78 21.58
N PRO A 128 -9.70 14.72 22.84
CA PRO A 128 -10.41 14.03 23.91
C PRO A 128 -11.75 14.70 24.23
N SER A 129 -12.64 13.96 24.87
CA SER A 129 -13.95 14.46 25.29
C SER A 129 -13.80 15.67 26.21
N GLY A 130 -14.51 16.76 25.90
CA GLY A 130 -14.44 18.03 26.65
C GLY A 130 -13.70 19.15 25.91
N TYR A 131 -12.99 18.82 24.82
CA TYR A 131 -12.31 19.78 23.97
C TYR A 131 -12.81 19.69 22.52
N ALA A 132 -12.66 20.78 21.76
CA ALA A 132 -12.97 20.82 20.34
C ALA A 132 -11.77 21.36 19.55
N ALA A 133 -11.73 21.05 18.25
CA ALA A 133 -10.81 21.75 17.36
C ALA A 133 -11.12 23.25 17.39
N GLY A 134 -10.09 24.08 17.51
CA GLY A 134 -10.24 25.52 17.68
C GLY A 134 -10.35 26.00 19.13
N THR A 135 -10.52 25.11 20.12
CA THR A 135 -10.49 25.47 21.55
C THR A 135 -9.14 26.09 21.88
N VAL A 136 -9.19 27.20 22.63
CA VAL A 136 -8.02 27.87 23.18
C VAL A 136 -7.77 27.31 24.56
N LEU A 137 -6.55 26.82 24.77
CA LEU A 137 -6.03 26.32 26.02
C LEU A 137 -5.17 27.38 26.68
N SER A 138 -5.33 27.50 27.99
CA SER A 138 -4.44 28.29 28.85
C SER A 138 -3.10 27.57 29.01
N VAL A 139 -2.05 28.29 29.43
CA VAL A 139 -0.70 27.74 29.61
C VAL A 139 -0.68 26.55 30.57
N GLU A 140 -1.55 26.58 31.57
CA GLU A 140 -1.62 25.59 32.65
C GLU A 140 -2.46 24.35 32.27
N ASP A 141 -3.19 24.42 31.15
CA ASP A 141 -4.03 23.30 30.71
C ASP A 141 -3.17 22.16 30.17
N THR A 142 -3.27 21.00 30.80
CA THR A 142 -2.64 19.77 30.30
C THR A 142 -3.53 19.12 29.25
N PHE A 143 -3.06 19.05 28.01
CA PHE A 143 -3.79 18.45 26.89
C PHE A 143 -3.02 17.29 26.29
N THR A 144 -3.65 16.11 26.27
CA THR A 144 -3.10 14.90 25.65
C THR A 144 -4.11 14.34 24.65
N PRO A 145 -3.75 14.20 23.36
CA PRO A 145 -4.63 13.61 22.36
C PRO A 145 -4.89 12.11 22.61
N ASP A 146 -6.11 11.66 22.28
CA ASP A 146 -6.44 10.24 22.24
C ASP A 146 -5.88 9.59 20.97
N THR A 147 -5.28 8.41 21.07
CA THR A 147 -4.84 7.64 19.90
C THR A 147 -5.83 6.54 19.58
N ARG A 148 -6.35 6.50 18.36
CA ARG A 148 -7.32 5.49 17.91
C ARG A 148 -7.06 5.06 16.47
N TYR A 149 -7.46 3.85 16.12
CA TYR A 149 -7.40 3.38 14.74
C TYR A 149 -8.44 4.06 13.87
N MET A 150 -8.03 4.38 12.64
CA MET A 150 -8.83 5.05 11.63
C MET A 150 -8.78 4.24 10.34
N PRO A 151 -9.92 3.82 9.78
CA PRO A 151 -9.95 3.24 8.46
C PRO A 151 -9.75 4.33 7.40
N ARG A 152 -8.77 4.14 6.52
CA ARG A 152 -8.49 5.03 5.38
C ARG A 152 -8.38 4.23 4.09
N LEU A 153 -8.82 4.81 2.98
CA LEU A 153 -8.61 4.19 1.67
C LEU A 153 -7.14 4.32 1.28
N TYR A 154 -6.58 3.27 0.70
CA TYR A 154 -5.26 3.32 0.07
C TYR A 154 -5.29 2.77 -1.35
N LEU A 155 -4.45 3.35 -2.19
CA LEU A 155 -4.07 2.85 -3.50
C LEU A 155 -2.58 2.54 -3.44
N GLY A 156 -2.13 1.41 -3.95
CA GLY A 156 -0.71 1.08 -3.86
C GLY A 156 -0.23 0.18 -4.98
N ALA A 157 1.08 -0.03 -5.02
CA ALA A 157 1.72 -1.03 -5.85
C ALA A 157 2.56 -1.96 -4.97
N THR A 158 2.57 -3.25 -5.29
CA THR A 158 3.45 -4.22 -4.63
C THR A 158 4.47 -4.71 -5.65
N VAL A 159 5.72 -4.78 -5.21
CA VAL A 159 6.83 -5.28 -6.00
C VAL A 159 7.50 -6.41 -5.25
N THR A 160 7.84 -7.48 -5.97
CA THR A 160 8.51 -8.65 -5.40
C THR A 160 9.76 -9.01 -6.21
N THR A 161 10.50 -10.00 -5.73
CA THR A 161 11.70 -10.49 -6.43
C THR A 161 11.38 -11.15 -7.77
N ASP A 162 10.14 -11.59 -7.98
CA ASP A 162 9.70 -12.26 -9.21
C ASP A 162 9.64 -11.30 -10.41
N VAL A 163 9.66 -9.99 -10.15
CA VAL A 163 9.85 -8.97 -11.20
C VAL A 163 11.22 -9.12 -11.86
N LEU A 164 12.27 -9.44 -11.10
CA LEU A 164 13.63 -9.56 -11.64
C LEU A 164 13.77 -10.77 -12.56
N THR A 165 13.13 -11.90 -12.22
CA THR A 165 13.06 -13.08 -13.10
C THR A 165 12.25 -12.77 -14.36
N THR A 166 11.17 -12.00 -14.23
CA THR A 166 10.34 -11.56 -15.35
C THR A 166 11.12 -10.65 -16.32
N ILE A 167 11.85 -9.65 -15.80
CA ILE A 167 12.66 -8.72 -16.61
C ILE A 167 13.81 -9.43 -17.31
N LYS A 168 14.62 -10.23 -16.57
CA LYS A 168 15.74 -11.00 -17.15
C LYS A 168 15.25 -11.92 -18.25
N GLY A 169 14.09 -12.53 -17.99
CA GLY A 169 13.40 -13.33 -18.95
C GLY A 169 13.08 -12.59 -20.25
N ALA A 170 12.36 -11.47 -20.15
CA ALA A 170 11.96 -10.67 -21.31
C ALA A 170 13.18 -10.17 -22.11
N ALA A 171 14.25 -9.75 -21.42
CA ALA A 171 15.49 -9.32 -22.04
C ALA A 171 16.21 -10.45 -22.81
N ALA A 172 16.19 -11.68 -22.29
CA ALA A 172 16.74 -12.84 -22.97
C ALA A 172 15.96 -13.15 -24.27
N GLU A 173 14.64 -12.98 -24.23
CA GLU A 173 13.75 -13.22 -25.36
C GLU A 173 13.95 -12.20 -26.49
N VAL A 174 14.07 -10.91 -26.15
CA VAL A 174 14.38 -9.83 -27.11
C VAL A 174 15.71 -10.10 -27.82
N ARG A 175 16.74 -10.57 -27.10
CA ARG A 175 18.02 -10.95 -27.71
C ARG A 175 17.90 -12.11 -28.69
N THR A 176 17.11 -13.13 -28.38
CA THR A 176 16.88 -14.25 -29.31
C THR A 176 16.02 -13.87 -30.52
N SER A 177 15.13 -12.89 -30.39
CA SER A 177 14.33 -12.38 -31.53
C SER A 177 15.09 -11.39 -32.42
N ALA A 178 16.05 -10.65 -31.87
CA ALA A 178 16.86 -9.68 -32.62
C ALA A 178 18.09 -10.30 -33.33
N GLY A 179 18.40 -11.56 -33.03
CA GLY A 179 19.46 -12.35 -33.68
C GLY A 179 18.99 -13.27 -34.80
N ARG A 180 17.77 -13.07 -35.32
CA ARG A 180 17.20 -13.77 -36.49
C ARG A 180 16.87 -12.79 -37.59
#